data_AF-A0A0M4L6A1-F1
#
_entry.id   AF-A0A0M4L6A1-F1
#
_cell.length_a   1.000
_cell.length_b   1.000
_cell.length_c   1.000
_cell.angle_alpha   90.00
_cell.angle_beta   90.00
_cell.angle_gamma   90.00
#
_symmetry.space_group_name_H-M   'P 1'
#
loop_
_entity.id
_entity.type
_entity.pdbx_description
1 polymer ?
#
loop_
_entity_poly.entity_id
_entity_poly.type
_entity_poly.pdbx_seq_one_letter_code
_entity_poly.pdbx_strand_id
1 'polypeptide(L)'
;MDEQNLINRAAAQGGGAKRSHNPEAQGAREKSGNSTDIAQTLVNLAGACIQKKLKLVAIGSNLQNRPIVRLQFQLDYNGMVQGEPIIDTLQGDENQKGVMMQQVYAAVFACQPYADLPRDQYNLWGQGFDFNIDPLQGKAS
;
A
#
# COMPACT_ATOMS: atom_id res chain seq x y z
N MET A 1 15.00 31.54 79.99
CA MET A 1 14.43 30.66 78.94
C MET A 1 14.70 31.35 77.61
N ASP A 2 15.97 31.48 77.22
CA ASP A 2 16.84 30.40 76.68
C ASP A 2 16.25 29.95 75.34
N GLU A 3 16.75 30.41 74.19
CA GLU A 3 17.98 30.00 73.48
C GLU A 3 17.58 29.25 72.20
N GLN A 4 18.14 29.75 71.09
CA GLN A 4 18.63 28.99 69.93
C GLN A 4 17.64 28.06 69.18
N ASN A 5 17.65 28.18 67.85
CA ASN A 5 18.47 27.29 67.02
C ASN A 5 17.96 27.34 65.56
N LEU A 6 18.74 27.97 64.67
CA LEU A 6 18.59 27.78 63.24
C LEU A 6 19.01 26.36 62.89
N ILE A 7 18.11 25.55 62.32
CA ILE A 7 18.48 24.27 61.74
C ILE A 7 18.02 24.21 60.29
N ASN A 8 19.01 24.41 59.42
CA ASN A 8 19.05 23.86 58.08
C ASN A 8 18.79 22.35 58.15
N ARG A 9 17.72 21.86 57.50
CA ARG A 9 17.57 20.42 57.24
C ARG A 9 17.92 20.13 55.78
N ALA A 10 19.18 19.75 55.61
CA ALA A 10 19.61 18.95 54.47
C ALA A 10 19.18 17.49 54.67
N ALA A 11 18.92 16.86 53.50
CA ALA A 11 19.09 15.44 53.18
C ALA A 11 18.08 14.39 53.69
N ALA A 12 17.35 13.86 52.69
CA ALA A 12 17.32 12.47 52.24
C ALA A 12 16.62 11.40 53.10
N GLN A 13 15.44 10.98 52.62
CA GLN A 13 14.86 9.61 52.72
C GLN A 13 13.89 9.50 51.51
N GLY A 14 13.99 8.61 50.52
CA GLY A 14 14.37 7.21 50.56
C GLY A 14 13.10 6.34 50.48
N GLY A 15 12.75 5.87 49.28
CA GLY A 15 11.92 4.66 49.10
C GLY A 15 10.40 4.86 48.92
N GLY A 16 9.91 4.59 47.72
CA GLY A 16 8.47 4.49 47.46
C GLY A 16 8.16 4.49 45.96
N ALA A 17 8.38 3.35 45.31
CA ALA A 17 8.14 3.16 43.88
C ALA A 17 6.70 3.55 43.48
N LYS A 18 6.54 4.63 42.71
CA LYS A 18 5.42 4.73 41.77
C LYS A 18 5.78 3.89 40.55
N ARG A 19 5.42 2.61 40.61
CA ARG A 19 5.32 1.77 39.41
C ARG A 19 4.24 2.37 38.54
N SER A 20 4.61 3.04 37.45
CA SER A 20 3.71 3.26 36.32
C SER A 20 3.30 1.89 35.82
N HIS A 21 2.10 1.46 36.21
CA HIS A 21 1.48 0.30 35.60
C HIS A 21 1.03 0.75 34.21
N ASN A 22 1.83 0.39 33.23
CA ASN A 22 1.43 0.33 31.85
C ASN A 22 0.24 -0.65 31.70
N PRO A 23 -0.85 -0.24 31.04
CA PRO A 23 -1.61 -1.15 30.21
C PRO A 23 -1.16 -0.95 28.77
N GLU A 24 -0.36 -1.89 28.29
CA GLU A 24 -0.23 -2.24 26.88
C GLU A 24 -1.64 -2.56 26.39
N ALA A 25 -2.29 -1.58 25.78
CA ALA A 25 -3.37 -1.80 24.86
C ALA A 25 -2.90 -1.29 23.50
N GLN A 26 -2.11 -2.13 22.84
CA GLN A 26 -1.97 -2.13 21.40
C GLN A 26 -3.38 -2.20 20.79
N GLY A 27 -3.95 -1.09 20.35
CA GLY A 27 -5.30 -1.15 19.82
C GLY A 27 -5.97 0.19 19.57
N ALA A 28 -5.28 1.14 18.97
CA ALA A 28 -5.88 2.23 18.19
C ALA A 28 -4.77 3.18 17.73
N ARG A 29 -4.03 2.78 16.67
CA ARG A 29 -3.61 3.84 15.75
C ARG A 29 -4.89 4.23 15.03
N GLU A 30 -5.59 5.20 15.57
CA GLU A 30 -6.59 5.97 14.83
C GLU A 30 -5.84 6.67 13.70
N LYS A 31 -5.57 5.92 12.62
CA LYS A 31 -5.39 6.56 11.32
C LYS A 31 -6.80 7.03 10.97
N SER A 32 -7.08 8.29 11.27
CA SER A 32 -8.00 9.09 10.46
C SER A 32 -7.46 9.10 9.04
N GLY A 33 -7.67 7.98 8.34
CA GLY A 33 -7.18 7.72 7.01
C GLY A 33 -8.05 8.52 6.07
N ASN A 34 -7.51 9.63 5.57
CA ASN A 34 -8.12 10.36 4.47
C ASN A 34 -8.46 9.34 3.37
N SER A 35 -9.68 9.34 2.82
CA SER A 35 -10.14 8.32 1.87
C SER A 35 -9.20 8.14 0.68
N THR A 36 -8.46 9.18 0.30
CA THR A 36 -7.39 9.16 -0.71
C THR A 36 -6.23 8.21 -0.36
N ASP A 37 -5.78 8.16 0.90
CA ASP A 37 -4.68 7.29 1.36
C ASP A 37 -5.08 5.81 1.28
N ILE A 38 -6.33 5.53 1.61
CA ILE A 38 -6.92 4.19 1.52
C ILE A 38 -7.04 3.78 0.05
N ALA A 39 -7.61 4.63 -0.80
CA ALA A 39 -7.73 4.36 -2.23
C ALA A 39 -6.37 4.06 -2.87
N GLN A 40 -5.34 4.85 -2.54
CA GLN A 40 -3.97 4.61 -3.03
C GLN A 40 -3.40 3.29 -2.50
N THR A 41 -3.67 2.94 -1.24
CA THR A 41 -3.24 1.66 -0.66
C THR A 41 -3.88 0.48 -1.40
N LEU A 42 -5.18 0.55 -1.71
CA LEU A 42 -5.91 -0.49 -2.45
C LEU A 42 -5.36 -0.66 -3.87
N VAL A 43 -5.10 0.46 -4.57
CA VAL A 43 -4.44 0.45 -5.88
C VAL A 43 -3.05 -0.19 -5.79
N ASN A 44 -2.27 0.14 -4.77
CA ASN A 44 -0.93 -0.42 -4.58
C ASN A 44 -0.98 -1.94 -4.34
N LEU A 45 -1.96 -2.45 -3.58
CA LEU A 45 -2.14 -3.89 -3.36
C LEU A 45 -2.43 -4.63 -4.68
N ALA A 46 -3.41 -4.15 -5.44
CA ALA A 46 -3.76 -4.75 -6.73
C ALA A 46 -2.60 -4.63 -7.74
N GLY A 47 -2.01 -3.44 -7.85
CA GLY A 47 -0.90 -3.14 -8.74
C GLY A 47 0.35 -3.95 -8.42
N ALA A 48 0.66 -4.20 -7.14
CA ALA A 48 1.83 -4.98 -6.74
C ALA A 48 1.75 -6.44 -7.22
N CYS A 49 0.57 -7.07 -7.20
CA CYS A 49 0.42 -8.41 -7.77
C CYS A 49 0.64 -8.38 -9.28
N ILE A 50 0.00 -7.45 -9.99
CA ILE A 50 0.09 -7.33 -11.45
C ILE A 50 1.55 -7.09 -11.88
N GLN A 51 2.24 -6.15 -11.23
CA GLN A 51 3.65 -5.84 -11.51
C GLN A 51 4.56 -7.06 -11.32
N LYS A 52 4.33 -7.88 -10.27
CA LYS A 52 5.11 -9.10 -10.03
C LYS A 52 4.95 -10.14 -11.15
N LYS A 53 3.83 -10.13 -11.88
CA LYS A 53 3.57 -11.06 -12.99
C LYS A 53 4.18 -10.59 -14.32
N LEU A 54 4.62 -9.33 -14.42
CA LEU A 54 5.25 -8.82 -15.63
C LEU A 54 6.65 -9.38 -15.82
N LYS A 55 6.94 -9.79 -17.06
CA LYS A 55 8.26 -10.26 -17.52
C LYS A 55 8.95 -9.14 -18.29
N LEU A 56 9.78 -8.38 -17.58
CA LEU A 56 10.55 -7.27 -18.15
C LEU A 56 11.36 -7.66 -19.39
N VAL A 57 11.96 -8.86 -19.37
CA VAL A 57 12.79 -9.36 -20.47
C VAL A 57 12.00 -9.44 -21.79
N ALA A 58 10.69 -9.69 -21.72
CA ALA A 58 9.83 -9.80 -22.89
C ALA A 58 9.41 -8.44 -23.45
N ILE A 59 9.41 -7.39 -22.62
CA ILE A 59 9.09 -6.01 -23.05
C ILE A 59 10.24 -5.43 -23.88
N GLY A 60 11.46 -5.90 -23.65
CA GLY A 60 12.66 -5.51 -24.40
C GLY A 60 13.68 -4.78 -23.55
N SER A 61 14.84 -4.51 -24.15
CA SER A 61 16.01 -3.92 -23.47
C SER A 61 16.02 -2.39 -23.47
N ASN A 62 15.28 -1.74 -24.38
CA ASN A 62 15.15 -0.28 -24.39
C ASN A 62 14.13 0.14 -23.32
N LEU A 63 14.63 0.63 -22.20
CA LEU A 63 13.81 1.12 -21.09
C LEU A 63 13.64 2.65 -21.07
N GLN A 64 14.36 3.38 -21.95
CA GLN A 64 14.27 4.83 -22.04
C GLN A 64 12.90 5.27 -22.56
N ASN A 65 12.34 4.53 -23.53
CA ASN A 65 10.97 4.72 -24.03
C ASN A 65 10.09 3.49 -23.72
N ARG A 66 10.17 2.99 -22.48
CA ARG A 66 9.39 1.82 -22.04
C ARG A 66 7.87 2.07 -22.18
N PRO A 67 7.07 1.02 -22.37
CA PRO A 67 5.63 1.17 -22.46
C PRO A 67 5.00 1.43 -21.09
N ILE A 68 4.14 2.43 -21.03
CA ILE A 68 3.24 2.70 -19.91
C ILE A 68 1.82 2.54 -20.43
N VAL A 69 0.99 1.81 -19.68
CA VAL A 69 -0.43 1.60 -20.03
C VAL A 69 -1.34 2.08 -18.89
N ARG A 70 -2.52 2.58 -19.22
CA ARG A 70 -3.62 2.78 -18.27
C ARG A 70 -4.44 1.50 -18.22
N LEU A 71 -4.69 0.98 -17.03
CA LEU A 71 -5.46 -0.22 -16.79
C LEU A 71 -6.75 0.13 -16.05
N GLN A 72 -7.87 -0.35 -16.57
CA GLN A 72 -9.17 -0.27 -15.91
C GLN A 72 -9.80 -1.66 -15.81
N PHE A 73 -10.25 -2.07 -14.63
CA PHE A 73 -10.95 -3.35 -14.43
C PHE A 73 -11.78 -3.35 -13.16
N GLN A 74 -12.76 -4.25 -13.09
CA GLN A 74 -13.63 -4.40 -11.92
C GLN A 74 -13.48 -5.80 -11.32
N LEU A 75 -13.70 -5.88 -10.02
CA LEU A 75 -13.68 -7.12 -9.26
C LEU A 75 -15.03 -7.30 -8.55
N ASP A 76 -15.46 -8.55 -8.39
CA ASP A 76 -16.58 -8.87 -7.50
C ASP A 76 -16.15 -8.86 -6.03
N TYR A 77 -17.13 -9.08 -5.14
CA TYR A 77 -16.89 -9.19 -3.70
C TYR A 77 -15.90 -10.30 -3.33
N ASN A 78 -15.71 -11.32 -4.17
CA ASN A 78 -14.76 -12.42 -3.98
C ASN A 78 -13.38 -12.11 -4.59
N GLY A 79 -13.18 -10.92 -5.15
CA GLY A 79 -11.90 -10.50 -5.74
C GLY A 79 -11.64 -11.15 -7.09
N MET A 80 -12.70 -11.55 -7.80
CA MET A 80 -12.63 -12.10 -9.14
C MET A 80 -12.93 -11.02 -10.17
N VAL A 81 -12.14 -10.97 -11.24
CA VAL A 81 -12.32 -10.07 -12.38
C VAL A 81 -13.72 -10.24 -12.96
N GLN A 82 -14.40 -9.11 -13.09
CA GLN A 82 -15.72 -8.99 -13.71
C GLN A 82 -15.55 -8.34 -15.09
N GLY A 83 -16.03 -9.04 -16.13
CA GLY A 83 -15.91 -8.57 -17.51
C GLY A 83 -14.48 -8.58 -18.04
N GLU A 84 -14.22 -7.72 -19.01
CA GLU A 84 -12.93 -7.60 -19.69
C GLU A 84 -12.19 -6.33 -19.23
N PRO A 85 -10.90 -6.41 -18.84
CA PRO A 85 -10.12 -5.24 -18.49
C PRO A 85 -9.87 -4.36 -19.73
N ILE A 86 -9.97 -3.04 -19.56
CA ILE A 86 -9.62 -2.06 -20.59
C ILE A 86 -8.16 -1.65 -20.37
N ILE A 87 -7.35 -1.70 -21.44
CA ILE A 87 -5.92 -1.38 -21.40
C ILE A 87 -5.61 -0.39 -22.52
N ASP A 88 -5.28 0.84 -22.16
CA ASP A 88 -4.92 1.91 -23.10
C ASP A 88 -3.42 2.18 -23.06
N THR A 89 -2.78 2.31 -24.22
CA THR A 89 -1.36 2.63 -24.29
C THR A 89 -1.14 4.13 -24.13
N LEU A 90 -0.31 4.54 -23.18
CA LEU A 90 0.03 5.94 -22.94
C LEU A 90 1.40 6.31 -23.53
N GLN A 91 2.37 5.41 -23.41
CA GLN A 91 3.76 5.61 -23.84
C GLN A 91 4.33 4.31 -24.41
N GLY A 92 5.44 4.42 -25.15
CA GLY A 92 6.28 3.30 -25.54
C GLY A 92 6.37 3.08 -27.05
N ASP A 93 7.36 2.31 -27.46
CA ASP A 93 7.50 1.85 -28.84
C ASP A 93 6.35 0.87 -29.21
N GLU A 94 5.87 0.90 -30.46
CA GLU A 94 4.72 0.10 -30.90
C GLU A 94 4.89 -1.40 -30.63
N ASN A 95 6.09 -1.94 -30.89
CA ASN A 95 6.41 -3.34 -30.64
C ASN A 95 6.35 -3.70 -29.15
N GLN A 96 6.72 -2.77 -28.26
CA GLN A 96 6.71 -2.99 -26.81
C GLN A 96 5.29 -2.83 -26.24
N LYS A 97 4.49 -1.92 -26.80
CA LYS A 97 3.11 -1.67 -26.38
C LYS A 97 2.23 -2.91 -26.49
N GLY A 98 2.26 -3.61 -27.63
CA GLY A 98 1.47 -4.83 -27.82
C GLY A 98 1.84 -5.93 -26.81
N VAL A 99 3.14 -6.12 -26.58
CA VAL A 99 3.65 -7.08 -25.58
C VAL A 99 3.25 -6.67 -24.16
N MET A 100 3.33 -5.37 -23.82
CA MET A 100 2.91 -4.85 -22.52
C MET A 100 1.42 -5.08 -22.27
N MET A 101 0.56 -4.79 -23.25
CA MET A 101 -0.89 -5.02 -23.15
C MET A 101 -1.20 -6.49 -22.88
N GLN A 102 -0.60 -7.41 -23.64
CA GLN A 102 -0.80 -8.85 -23.46
C GLN A 102 -0.37 -9.33 -22.06
N GLN A 103 0.77 -8.82 -21.57
CA GLN A 103 1.26 -9.16 -20.24
C GLN A 103 0.38 -8.61 -19.12
N VAL A 104 -0.06 -7.36 -19.24
CA VAL A 104 -0.98 -6.74 -18.26
C VAL A 104 -2.31 -7.49 -18.24
N TYR A 105 -2.87 -7.81 -19.41
CA TYR A 105 -4.08 -8.63 -19.51
C TYR A 105 -3.92 -9.96 -18.77
N ALA A 106 -2.87 -10.73 -19.10
CA ALA A 106 -2.62 -12.01 -18.45
C ALA A 106 -2.37 -11.87 -16.94
N ALA A 107 -1.68 -10.81 -16.51
CA ALA A 107 -1.40 -10.53 -15.11
C ALA A 107 -2.67 -10.24 -14.29
N VAL A 108 -3.64 -9.53 -14.87
CA VAL A 108 -4.92 -9.21 -14.22
C VAL A 108 -5.66 -10.48 -13.80
N PHE A 109 -5.75 -11.48 -14.69
CA PHE A 109 -6.39 -12.76 -14.38
C PHE A 109 -5.50 -13.68 -13.52
N ALA A 110 -4.18 -13.65 -13.70
CA ALA A 110 -3.25 -14.46 -12.91
C ALA A 110 -3.12 -14.05 -11.42
N CYS A 111 -3.68 -12.89 -11.07
CA CYS A 111 -3.77 -12.39 -9.70
C CYS A 111 -5.07 -12.75 -9.00
N GLN A 112 -6.00 -13.43 -9.68
CA GLN A 112 -7.24 -13.85 -9.06
C GLN A 112 -7.05 -15.06 -8.11
N PRO A 113 -7.80 -15.09 -7.00
CA PRO A 113 -8.54 -13.97 -6.43
C PRO A 113 -7.59 -12.92 -5.83
N TYR A 114 -7.97 -11.64 -5.90
CA TYR A 114 -7.24 -10.56 -5.21
C TYR A 114 -7.52 -10.61 -3.69
N ALA A 115 -6.98 -11.63 -3.02
CA ALA A 115 -7.28 -11.96 -1.63
C ALA A 115 -6.77 -10.94 -0.61
N ASP A 116 -5.77 -10.14 -0.98
CA ASP A 116 -5.19 -9.11 -0.10
C ASP A 116 -6.07 -7.85 0.00
N LEU A 117 -7.16 -7.76 -0.78
CA LEU A 117 -8.10 -6.65 -0.69
C LEU A 117 -9.04 -6.81 0.52
N PRO A 118 -9.17 -5.80 1.40
CA PRO A 118 -10.04 -5.85 2.56
C PRO A 118 -11.51 -5.91 2.14
N ARG A 119 -12.20 -7.00 2.51
CA ARG A 119 -13.60 -7.27 2.14
C ARG A 119 -14.59 -6.29 2.76
N ASP A 120 -14.30 -5.81 3.96
CA ASP A 120 -15.07 -4.79 4.68
C ASP A 120 -15.06 -3.42 3.97
N GLN A 121 -14.12 -3.21 3.04
CA GLN A 121 -13.97 -1.97 2.28
C GLN A 121 -14.36 -2.13 0.80
N TYR A 122 -15.21 -3.11 0.47
CA TYR A 122 -15.65 -3.37 -0.91
C TYR A 122 -16.29 -2.13 -1.57
N ASN A 123 -16.93 -1.27 -0.80
CA ASN A 123 -17.47 0.01 -1.30
C ASN A 123 -16.39 0.93 -1.92
N LEU A 124 -15.12 0.78 -1.53
CA LEU A 124 -14.01 1.60 -2.03
C LEU A 124 -13.39 1.05 -3.32
N TRP A 125 -13.27 -0.27 -3.46
CA TRP A 125 -12.59 -0.89 -4.62
C TRP A 125 -13.51 -1.65 -5.57
N GLY A 126 -14.74 -1.99 -5.17
CA GLY A 126 -15.73 -2.68 -6.00
C GLY A 126 -16.27 -1.84 -7.15
N GLN A 127 -16.07 -0.51 -7.11
CA GLN A 127 -16.39 0.39 -8.23
C GLN A 127 -15.42 0.22 -9.41
N GLY A 128 -14.29 -0.45 -9.19
CA GLY A 128 -13.25 -0.69 -10.17
C GLY A 128 -11.95 0.02 -9.85
N PHE A 129 -10.91 -0.46 -10.50
CA PHE A 129 -9.58 0.14 -10.49
C PHE A 129 -9.36 0.91 -11.79
N ASP A 130 -8.66 2.03 -11.69
CA ASP A 130 -8.22 2.84 -12.82
C ASP A 130 -6.86 3.45 -12.47
N PHE A 131 -5.78 2.89 -13.03
CA PHE A 131 -4.43 3.36 -12.73
C PHE A 131 -3.44 2.99 -13.83
N ASN A 132 -2.28 3.67 -13.82
CA ASN A 132 -1.21 3.40 -14.77
C ASN A 132 -0.32 2.25 -14.29
N ILE A 133 0.09 1.40 -15.23
CA ILE A 133 1.13 0.39 -15.04
C ILE A 133 2.38 0.86 -15.75
N ASP A 134 3.42 1.11 -14.97
CA ASP A 134 4.80 1.23 -15.44
C ASP A 134 5.55 -0.04 -15.03
N PRO A 135 6.18 -0.76 -15.98
CA PRO A 135 6.84 -2.03 -15.71
C PRO A 135 8.02 -1.90 -14.72
N LEU A 136 8.58 -0.70 -14.54
CA LEU A 136 9.69 -0.45 -13.61
C LEU A 136 9.27 0.19 -12.28
N GLN A 137 8.00 0.59 -12.14
CA GLN A 137 7.52 1.18 -10.91
C GLN A 137 7.63 0.16 -9.77
N GLY A 138 8.24 0.57 -8.64
CA GLY A 138 8.50 -0.30 -7.50
C GLY A 138 9.84 -1.06 -7.54
N LYS A 139 10.66 -0.90 -8.59
CA LYS A 139 12.02 -1.49 -8.68
C LYS A 139 13.16 -0.49 -8.50
N ALA A 140 12.90 0.67 -7.92
CA ALA A 140 13.98 1.54 -7.45
C ALA A 140 14.68 0.86 -6.26
N SER A 141 15.83 0.24 -6.53
CA SER A 141 16.84 -0.13 -5.53
C SER A 141 17.97 0.88 -5.59
#